data_AF-A0A0S2KCF0-F1
#
_entry.id   AF-A0A0S2KCF0-F1
#
_cell.length_a   1.000
_cell.length_b   1.000
_cell.length_c   1.000
_cell.angle_alpha   90.00
_cell.angle_beta   90.00
_cell.angle_gamma   90.00
#
_symmetry.space_group_name_H-M   'P 1'
#
loop_
_entity.id
_entity.type
_entity.pdbx_description
1 polymer ?
#
loop_
_entity_poly.entity_id
_entity_poly.type
_entity_poly.pdbx_seq_one_letter_code
_entity_poly.pdbx_strand_id
1 'polypeptide(L)'
;MSVRLSKQGLIKAGILTAGLMAFGQGALAQIDGVYHSDAGDECVLTISEINIPAPKFGDGYFRVESRGKAACMWDGVGMGQSTYLVGGYVTLPPVFNRVYISAKWLFGPTSPKIEMVQTNEQGEVLLTATYTRQ
;
A
#
# COMPACT_ATOMS: atom_id res chain seq x y z
N MET A 1 -7.25 -56.24 21.18
CA MET A 1 -6.93 -55.98 19.76
C MET A 1 -5.98 -54.78 19.73
N SER A 2 -4.67 -55.00 19.62
CA SER A 2 -3.65 -53.95 19.75
C SER A 2 -3.27 -53.45 18.36
N VAL A 3 -3.56 -52.19 18.06
CA VAL A 3 -3.22 -51.55 16.78
C VAL A 3 -1.74 -51.20 16.80
N ARG A 4 -0.92 -51.98 16.07
CA ARG A 4 0.48 -51.62 15.80
C ARG A 4 0.52 -50.51 14.75
N LEU A 5 0.73 -49.27 15.18
CA LEU A 5 1.09 -48.19 14.26
C LEU A 5 2.49 -48.46 13.69
N SER A 6 2.54 -48.69 12.37
CA SER A 6 3.78 -48.87 11.63
C SER A 6 4.61 -47.57 11.63
N LYS A 7 5.91 -47.69 11.93
CA LYS A 7 6.91 -46.59 11.86
C LYS A 7 6.89 -45.84 10.52
N GLN A 8 6.40 -46.47 9.44
CA GLN A 8 6.29 -45.84 8.11
C GLN A 8 5.18 -44.79 8.01
N GLY A 9 4.13 -44.86 8.85
CA GLY A 9 3.05 -43.87 8.88
C GLY A 9 3.49 -42.54 9.50
N LEU A 10 4.38 -42.59 10.49
CA LEU A 10 4.94 -41.42 11.18
C LEU A 10 5.86 -40.60 10.26
N ILE A 11 6.62 -41.26 9.38
CA ILE A 11 7.54 -40.56 8.47
C ILE A 11 6.78 -39.82 7.36
N LYS A 12 5.68 -40.42 6.84
CA LYS A 12 4.83 -39.76 5.84
C LYS A 12 4.07 -38.56 6.42
N ALA A 13 3.67 -38.62 7.68
CA ALA A 13 3.02 -37.50 8.36
C ALA A 13 3.97 -36.32 8.61
N GLY A 14 5.24 -36.57 8.94
CA GLY A 14 6.22 -35.50 9.22
C GLY A 14 6.64 -34.67 8.00
N ILE A 15 6.65 -35.27 6.80
CA ILE A 15 7.08 -34.58 5.56
C ILE A 15 6.01 -33.58 5.07
N LEU A 16 4.72 -33.87 5.28
CA LEU A 16 3.64 -32.94 4.91
C LEU A 16 3.58 -31.71 5.81
N THR A 17 3.90 -31.83 7.10
CA THR A 17 3.88 -30.70 8.04
C THR A 17 5.06 -29.75 7.85
N ALA A 18 6.21 -30.26 7.40
CA ALA A 18 7.38 -29.42 7.08
C ALA A 18 7.14 -28.56 5.81
N GLY A 19 6.34 -29.05 4.86
CA GLY A 19 6.00 -28.32 3.64
C GLY A 19 5.13 -27.08 3.88
N LEU A 20 4.15 -27.15 4.80
CA LEU A 20 3.28 -26.00 5.10
C LEU A 20 3.99 -24.86 5.83
N MET A 21 5.06 -25.15 6.58
CA MET A 21 5.83 -24.11 7.29
C MET A 21 6.80 -23.34 6.37
N ALA A 22 7.05 -23.83 5.15
CA ALA A 22 7.91 -23.15 4.18
C ALA A 22 7.18 -22.03 3.39
N PHE A 23 5.84 -21.97 3.45
CA PHE A 23 5.05 -20.92 2.78
C PHE A 23 4.80 -19.69 3.65
N GLY A 24 5.39 -19.61 4.84
CA GLY A 24 5.42 -18.40 5.66
C GLY A 24 6.43 -17.37 5.16
N GLN A 25 6.52 -17.15 3.84
CA GLN A 25 7.20 -15.97 3.32
C GLN A 25 6.20 -14.84 3.42
N GLY A 26 6.44 -13.94 4.37
CA GLY A 26 5.60 -12.79 4.64
C GLY A 26 5.17 -12.14 3.33
N ALA A 27 3.87 -12.00 3.15
CA ALA A 27 3.33 -11.03 2.22
C ALA A 27 3.82 -9.67 2.74
N LEU A 28 5.02 -9.25 2.31
CA LEU A 28 5.42 -7.87 2.43
C LEU A 28 4.28 -7.10 1.78
N ALA A 29 3.65 -6.24 2.58
CA ALA A 29 2.73 -5.23 2.11
C ALA A 29 3.40 -4.51 0.95
N GLN A 30 3.12 -4.92 -0.29
CA GLN A 30 3.69 -4.29 -1.45
C GLN A 30 2.90 -3.01 -1.67
N ILE A 31 3.21 -1.99 -0.87
CA ILE A 31 2.65 -0.64 -0.95
C ILE A 31 3.19 0.05 -2.21
N ASP A 32 4.47 -0.21 -2.51
CA ASP A 32 5.16 0.32 -3.67
C ASP A 32 4.53 -0.13 -4.99
N GLY A 33 4.38 0.82 -5.91
CA GLY A 33 3.85 0.53 -7.22
C GLY A 33 3.38 1.75 -7.99
N VAL A 34 3.00 1.48 -9.24
CA VAL A 34 2.39 2.46 -10.15
C VAL A 34 0.91 2.13 -10.26
N TYR A 35 0.08 3.09 -9.86
CA TYR A 35 -1.37 2.98 -9.81
C TYR A 35 -1.98 3.90 -10.87
N HIS A 36 -2.91 3.36 -11.64
CA HIS A 36 -3.63 4.10 -12.68
C HIS A 36 -5.04 4.43 -12.20
N SER A 37 -5.52 5.62 -12.52
CA SER A 37 -6.85 6.04 -12.10
C SER A 37 -7.95 5.18 -12.74
N ASP A 38 -8.95 4.82 -11.93
CA ASP A 38 -10.11 4.05 -12.38
C ASP A 38 -11.14 4.93 -13.13
N ALA A 39 -11.03 6.26 -13.04
CA ALA A 39 -11.98 7.20 -13.65
C ALA A 39 -11.70 7.49 -15.15
N GLY A 40 -10.66 6.89 -15.73
CA GLY A 40 -10.31 7.06 -17.14
C GLY A 40 -9.56 8.36 -17.47
N ASP A 41 -9.19 9.12 -16.45
CA ASP A 41 -8.20 10.20 -16.53
C ASP A 41 -6.78 9.63 -16.63
N GLU A 42 -5.89 10.32 -17.37
CA GLU A 42 -4.49 9.93 -17.57
C GLU A 42 -3.63 10.18 -16.31
N CYS A 43 -4.23 10.09 -15.12
CA CYS A 43 -3.56 10.34 -13.85
C CYS A 43 -2.93 9.04 -13.33
N VAL A 44 -1.64 9.11 -13.06
CA VAL A 44 -0.79 8.00 -12.64
C VAL A 44 -0.19 8.36 -11.29
N LEU A 45 -0.51 7.56 -10.28
CA LEU A 45 0.02 7.68 -8.93
C LEU A 45 1.16 6.68 -8.73
N THR A 46 2.33 7.18 -8.40
CA THR A 46 3.49 6.36 -8.03
C THR A 46 3.73 6.46 -6.53
N ILE A 47 3.73 5.32 -5.85
CA ILE A 47 4.10 5.21 -4.43
C ILE A 47 5.42 4.47 -4.36
N SER A 48 6.40 5.06 -3.69
CA SER A 48 7.73 4.47 -3.52
C SER A 48 8.25 4.70 -2.10
N GLU A 49 8.79 3.67 -1.48
CA GLU A 49 9.42 3.76 -0.17
C GLU A 49 10.65 4.68 -0.19
N ILE A 50 10.76 5.53 0.83
CA ILE A 50 11.91 6.38 1.07
C ILE A 50 12.83 5.61 2.02
N ASN A 51 14.02 5.26 1.54
CA ASN A 51 15.00 4.49 2.30
C ASN A 51 15.71 5.35 3.36
N ILE A 52 14.97 5.70 4.40
CA ILE A 52 15.44 6.32 5.64
C ILE A 52 15.18 5.37 6.81
N PRO A 53 15.87 5.53 7.96
CA PRO A 53 15.67 4.66 9.10
C PRO A 53 14.19 4.52 9.46
N ALA A 54 13.74 3.28 9.63
CA ALA A 54 12.34 2.97 9.88
C ALA A 54 11.80 3.81 11.06
N PRO A 55 10.58 4.37 10.93
CA PRO A 55 10.01 5.16 12.00
C PRO A 55 9.76 4.27 13.23
N LYS A 56 9.73 4.90 14.41
CA LYS A 56 9.33 4.19 15.64
C LYS A 56 7.89 3.67 15.58
N PHE A 57 7.06 4.25 14.72
CA PHE A 57 5.65 3.93 14.53
C PHE A 57 5.32 3.94 13.03
N GLY A 58 4.61 2.91 12.55
CA GLY A 58 4.27 2.75 11.12
C GLY A 58 5.22 1.81 10.38
N ASP A 59 4.91 1.58 9.11
CA ASP A 59 5.61 0.59 8.28
C ASP A 59 6.80 1.22 7.55
N GLY A 60 6.73 2.52 7.24
CA GLY A 60 7.77 3.22 6.49
C GLY A 60 7.35 4.63 6.07
N TYR A 61 8.30 5.34 5.47
CA TYR A 61 8.04 6.62 4.79
C TYR A 61 7.94 6.38 3.30
N PHE A 62 6.98 7.02 2.66
CA PHE A 62 6.69 6.83 1.25
C PHE A 62 6.63 8.18 0.57
N ARG A 63 7.29 8.28 -0.59
CA ARG A 63 7.03 9.34 -1.55
C ARG A 63 5.79 8.95 -2.33
N VAL A 64 4.89 9.92 -2.51
CA VAL A 64 3.65 9.76 -3.26
C VAL A 64 3.62 10.84 -4.31
N GLU A 65 3.73 10.42 -5.56
CA GLU A 65 3.80 11.33 -6.70
C GLU A 65 2.63 11.04 -7.62
N SER A 66 1.87 12.07 -8.00
CA SER A 66 0.85 11.95 -9.02
C SER A 66 1.24 12.75 -10.26
N ARG A 67 1.21 12.09 -11.40
CA ARG A 67 1.51 12.66 -12.72
C ARG A 67 0.29 12.56 -13.62
N GLY A 68 0.16 13.47 -14.57
CA GLY A 68 -0.95 13.51 -15.52
C GLY A 68 -1.13 14.92 -16.05
N LYS A 69 -2.39 15.36 -16.18
CA LYS A 69 -2.72 16.72 -16.64
C LYS A 69 -3.32 17.55 -15.49
N ALA A 70 -2.89 18.79 -15.39
CA ALA A 70 -3.45 19.82 -14.50
C ALA A 70 -3.57 19.35 -13.03
N ALA A 71 -4.81 19.24 -12.51
CA ALA A 71 -5.10 19.07 -11.09
C ALA A 71 -4.55 17.79 -10.45
N CYS A 72 -4.15 16.79 -11.23
CA CYS A 72 -3.53 15.57 -10.71
C CYS A 72 -2.00 15.60 -10.70
N MET A 73 -1.36 16.74 -11.01
CA MET A 73 0.10 16.87 -10.88
C MET A 73 0.50 17.37 -9.50
N TRP A 74 1.13 16.52 -8.72
CA TRP A 74 1.67 16.88 -7.40
C TRP A 74 2.68 15.85 -6.90
N ASP A 75 3.50 16.26 -5.93
CA ASP A 75 4.50 15.40 -5.30
C ASP A 75 4.47 15.60 -3.78
N GLY A 76 4.42 14.50 -3.05
CA GLY A 76 4.14 14.44 -1.63
C GLY A 76 4.93 13.38 -0.90
N VAL A 77 4.87 13.47 0.43
CA VAL A 77 5.46 12.47 1.32
C VAL A 77 4.46 12.11 2.39
N GLY A 78 4.40 10.82 2.71
CA GLY A 78 3.54 10.28 3.76
C GLY A 78 4.22 9.17 4.54
N MET A 79 3.53 8.74 5.59
CA MET A 79 3.90 7.58 6.41
C MET A 79 2.84 6.50 6.20
N GLY A 80 3.31 5.29 5.92
CA GLY A 80 2.45 4.10 5.86
C GLY A 80 2.18 3.57 7.27
N GLN A 81 0.93 3.22 7.53
CA GLN A 81 0.46 2.55 8.74
C GLN A 81 -0.60 1.50 8.39
N SER A 82 -0.21 0.23 8.42
CA SER A 82 -1.03 -0.92 8.05
C SER A 82 -1.65 -0.77 6.65
N THR A 83 -2.93 -0.40 6.57
CA THR A 83 -3.70 -0.27 5.33
C THR A 83 -3.94 1.17 4.92
N TYR A 84 -3.23 2.11 5.55
CA TYR A 84 -3.36 3.54 5.31
C TYR A 84 -1.99 4.16 5.04
N LEU A 85 -1.98 5.13 4.15
CA LEU A 85 -0.89 6.08 4.00
C LEU A 85 -1.47 7.45 4.27
N VAL A 86 -0.85 8.17 5.20
CA VAL A 86 -1.24 9.55 5.51
C VAL A 86 -0.04 10.45 5.27
N GLY A 87 -0.26 11.53 4.54
CA GLY A 87 0.81 12.42 4.13
C GLY A 87 0.32 13.81 3.76
N GLY A 88 1.25 14.60 3.27
CA GLY A 88 0.96 15.93 2.76
C GLY A 88 1.77 16.22 1.52
N TYR A 89 1.26 17.14 0.72
CA TYR A 89 1.95 17.63 -0.45
C TYR A 89 1.63 19.11 -0.70
N VAL A 90 2.44 19.72 -1.55
CA VAL A 90 2.21 21.07 -2.07
C VAL A 90 2.10 20.95 -3.58
N THR A 91 1.03 21.49 -4.15
CA THR A 91 0.86 21.54 -5.61
C THR A 91 1.94 22.43 -6.26
N LEU A 92 2.31 22.10 -7.48
CA LEU A 92 3.23 22.92 -8.28
C LEU A 92 2.55 24.25 -8.68
N PRO A 93 3.32 25.31 -8.99
CA PRO A 93 2.78 26.60 -9.42
C PRO A 93 1.72 26.45 -10.53
N PRO A 94 0.65 27.27 -10.57
CA PRO A 94 0.44 28.52 -9.81
C PRO A 94 -0.36 28.37 -8.50
N VAL A 95 -0.86 27.17 -8.21
CA VAL A 95 -1.67 26.92 -7.02
C VAL A 95 -0.72 26.40 -5.94
N PHE A 96 -0.49 27.17 -4.88
CA PHE A 96 0.37 26.76 -3.76
C PHE A 96 -0.49 26.39 -2.55
N ASN A 97 -1.38 25.41 -2.72
CA ASN A 97 -2.23 24.96 -1.63
C ASN A 97 -1.54 23.80 -0.90
N ARG A 98 -1.48 23.88 0.43
CA ARG A 98 -1.12 22.75 1.27
C ARG A 98 -2.30 21.79 1.28
N VAL A 99 -2.08 20.59 0.76
CA VAL A 99 -3.10 19.54 0.68
C VAL A 99 -2.61 18.34 1.47
N TYR A 100 -3.50 17.73 2.23
CA TYR A 100 -3.25 16.49 2.94
C TYR A 100 -3.83 15.34 2.14
N ILE A 101 -3.11 14.22 2.14
CA ILE A 101 -3.54 12.99 1.47
C ILE A 101 -3.77 11.91 2.50
N SER A 102 -4.86 11.16 2.29
CA SER A 102 -4.99 9.82 2.81
C SER A 102 -5.18 8.87 1.64
N ALA A 103 -4.39 7.80 1.61
CA ALA A 103 -4.60 6.69 0.70
C ALA A 103 -4.90 5.44 1.52
N LYS A 104 -5.96 4.74 1.17
CA LYS A 104 -6.43 3.53 1.85
C LYS A 104 -6.47 2.38 0.86
N TRP A 105 -5.83 1.28 1.21
CA TRP A 105 -5.96 0.05 0.46
C TRP A 105 -7.29 -0.65 0.78
N LEU A 106 -8.13 -0.86 -0.24
CA LEU A 106 -9.52 -1.31 -0.04
C LEU A 106 -9.62 -2.74 0.51
N PHE A 107 -8.63 -3.60 0.25
CA PHE A 107 -8.65 -5.02 0.61
C PHE A 107 -7.41 -5.44 1.41
N GLY A 108 -6.84 -4.54 2.20
CA GLY A 108 -5.60 -4.80 2.93
C GLY A 108 -4.36 -4.32 2.17
N PRO A 109 -3.17 -4.35 2.78
CA PRO A 109 -1.99 -3.63 2.28
C PRO A 109 -1.41 -4.22 0.98
N THR A 110 -1.86 -5.40 0.58
CA THR A 110 -1.50 -6.04 -0.68
C THR A 110 -2.48 -5.73 -1.81
N SER A 111 -3.61 -5.07 -1.51
CA SER A 111 -4.65 -4.73 -2.47
C SER A 111 -4.05 -3.96 -3.66
N PRO A 112 -4.38 -4.32 -4.91
CA PRO A 112 -4.02 -3.47 -6.04
C PRO A 112 -4.87 -2.20 -6.06
N LYS A 113 -6.01 -2.17 -5.36
CA LYS A 113 -6.92 -1.03 -5.32
C LYS A 113 -6.69 -0.15 -4.10
N ILE A 114 -6.55 1.14 -4.38
CA ILE A 114 -6.47 2.20 -3.38
C ILE A 114 -7.56 3.24 -3.61
N GLU A 115 -8.07 3.79 -2.51
CA GLU A 115 -8.88 5.00 -2.48
C GLU A 115 -8.02 6.11 -1.90
N MET A 116 -7.93 7.23 -2.61
CA MET A 116 -7.19 8.41 -2.19
C MET A 116 -8.16 9.57 -1.96
N VAL A 117 -8.00 10.24 -0.82
CA VAL A 117 -8.73 11.45 -0.46
C VAL A 117 -7.74 12.58 -0.27
N GLN A 118 -8.09 13.74 -0.80
CA GLN A 118 -7.36 15.00 -0.62
C GLN A 118 -8.18 15.95 0.24
N THR A 119 -7.55 16.58 1.23
CA THR A 119 -8.20 17.58 2.08
C THR A 119 -7.38 18.87 2.19
N ASN A 120 -8.05 20.00 2.38
CA ASN A 120 -7.39 21.27 2.70
C ASN A 120 -7.05 21.37 4.20
N GLU A 121 -6.49 22.51 4.63
CA GLU A 121 -6.13 22.78 6.03
C GLU A 121 -7.34 22.82 6.97
N GLN A 122 -8.54 23.08 6.43
CA GLN A 122 -9.80 23.08 7.15
C GLN A 122 -10.41 21.67 7.27
N GLY A 123 -9.81 20.66 6.63
CA GLY A 123 -10.29 19.28 6.59
C GLY A 123 -11.41 19.03 5.56
N GLU A 124 -11.70 20.01 4.70
CA GLU A 124 -12.68 19.85 3.63
C GLU A 124 -12.13 18.93 2.54
N VAL A 125 -12.96 18.01 2.05
CA VAL A 125 -12.58 17.09 0.97
C VAL A 125 -12.55 17.87 -0.35
N LEU A 126 -11.39 17.87 -0.98
CA LEU A 126 -11.15 18.49 -2.29
C LEU A 126 -11.34 17.48 -3.42
N LEU A 127 -10.92 16.23 -3.20
CA LEU A 127 -10.95 15.16 -4.19
C LEU A 127 -11.04 13.81 -3.51
N THR A 128 -11.82 12.90 -4.09
CA THR A 128 -11.74 11.46 -3.83
C THR A 128 -11.52 10.76 -5.16
N ALA A 129 -10.51 9.91 -5.24
CA ALA A 129 -10.16 9.17 -6.45
C ALA A 129 -9.74 7.73 -6.11
N THR A 130 -10.05 6.80 -7.01
CA THR A 130 -9.67 5.39 -6.86
C THR A 130 -8.67 5.01 -7.94
N TYR A 131 -7.64 4.26 -7.55
CA TYR A 131 -6.59 3.82 -8.46
C TYR A 131 -6.35 2.32 -8.34
N THR A 132 -5.93 1.71 -9.45
CA THR A 132 -5.56 0.30 -9.52
C THR A 132 -4.09 0.14 -9.94
N ARG A 133 -3.32 -0.61 -9.14
CA ARG A 133 -1.94 -0.99 -9.43
C ARG A 133 -1.87 -1.86 -10.68
N GLN A 134 -0.91 -1.54 -11.56
CA GLN A 134 -0.55 -2.36 -12.73
C GLN A 134 0.74 -3.13 -12.48
#